data_AF-A0A535D449-F1
#
_entry.id   AF-A0A535D449-F1
#
_cell.length_a   1.000
_cell.length_b   1.000
_cell.length_c   1.000
_cell.angle_alpha   90.00
_cell.angle_beta   90.00
_cell.angle_gamma   90.00
#
_symmetry.space_group_name_H-M   'P 1'
#
loop_
_entity.id
_entity.type
_entity.pdbx_description
1 polymer ?
#
loop_
_entity_poly.entity_id
_entity_poly.type
_entity_poly.pdbx_seq_one_letter_code
_entity_poly.pdbx_strand_id
1 'polypeptide(L)'
;MRHRPGIPLRPGSLRGRASDARVRRSEARPRLTGTGPSSPLSSEPRSPFPASDLRRALLGELRLVYHAQVDMRSGKVAGVESLIRWQHPERGLMHAVPFVHDVAAHGLAPDFMRWILVTATRQLAEWRRRGMTMPRISVNAWPVTIGRELRDDALAAVRDAGLAPRDLELEMQPETSFEPKTLDALREMRASGLRIALDDFGDGDLRYLWLREAPFD
;
A
#
# COMPACT_ATOMS: atom_id res chain seq x y z
N MET A 1 24.25 -7.99 -30.86
CA MET A 1 24.12 -9.46 -30.75
C MET A 1 25.24 -10.04 -29.89
N ARG A 2 24.96 -10.32 -28.61
CA ARG A 2 25.66 -11.35 -27.81
C ARG A 2 24.64 -11.87 -26.79
N HIS A 3 23.98 -12.96 -27.14
CA HIS A 3 23.08 -13.72 -26.28
C HIS A 3 23.91 -14.45 -25.21
N ARG A 4 23.51 -14.33 -23.93
CA ARG A 4 23.89 -15.29 -22.90
C ARG A 4 22.78 -16.34 -22.80
N PRO A 5 23.11 -17.64 -22.71
CA PRO A 5 22.13 -18.72 -22.70
C PRO A 5 21.41 -18.82 -21.35
N GLY A 6 20.11 -19.06 -21.42
CA GLY A 6 19.23 -19.27 -20.28
C GLY A 6 19.50 -20.60 -19.56
N ILE A 7 19.31 -20.58 -18.25
CA ILE A 7 19.28 -21.78 -17.40
C ILE A 7 17.91 -22.44 -17.59
N PRO A 8 17.82 -23.73 -17.97
CA PRO A 8 16.55 -24.41 -18.15
C PRO A 8 16.02 -24.94 -16.81
N LEU A 9 14.78 -24.62 -16.46
CA LEU A 9 14.04 -25.30 -15.39
C LEU A 9 13.27 -26.46 -16.02
N ARG A 10 13.62 -27.71 -15.64
CA ARG A 10 12.84 -28.91 -15.98
C ARG A 10 11.75 -29.17 -14.94
N PRO A 11 10.56 -29.67 -15.34
CA PRO A 11 9.45 -29.98 -14.45
C PRO A 11 9.50 -31.45 -13.96
N GLY A 12 9.13 -31.70 -12.70
CA GLY A 12 8.92 -33.07 -12.21
C GLY A 12 8.85 -33.24 -10.68
N SER A 13 7.61 -33.28 -10.17
CA SER A 13 7.11 -34.04 -9.02
C SER A 13 7.95 -34.23 -7.75
N LEU A 14 7.49 -33.70 -6.61
CA LEU A 14 7.51 -34.41 -5.33
C LEU A 14 6.26 -34.04 -4.50
N ARG A 15 5.36 -35.03 -4.36
CA ARG A 15 4.33 -35.08 -3.32
C ARG A 15 4.99 -35.48 -2.00
N GLY A 16 4.53 -34.86 -0.91
CA GLY A 16 4.56 -35.42 0.44
C GLY A 16 5.75 -34.98 1.31
N ARG A 17 5.52 -34.07 2.24
CA ARG A 17 5.02 -34.33 3.61
C ARG A 17 4.93 -32.99 4.35
N ALA A 18 3.87 -32.88 5.15
CA ALA A 18 3.61 -31.77 6.03
C ALA A 18 4.54 -31.86 7.25
N SER A 19 5.27 -30.77 7.53
CA SER A 19 5.61 -30.29 8.88
C SER A 19 6.49 -29.04 8.75
N ASP A 20 6.18 -28.03 9.57
CA ASP A 20 6.92 -26.76 9.76
C ASP A 20 6.80 -25.68 8.69
N ALA A 21 5.58 -25.14 8.52
CA ALA A 21 5.42 -23.74 8.11
C ALA A 21 5.47 -22.85 9.36
N ARG A 22 6.66 -22.35 9.70
CA ARG A 22 6.82 -21.25 10.66
C ARG A 22 5.98 -20.06 10.19
N VAL A 23 5.02 -19.68 11.01
CA VAL A 23 4.33 -18.38 10.97
C VAL A 23 5.39 -17.28 10.91
N ARG A 24 5.54 -16.63 9.76
CA ARG A 24 6.31 -15.38 9.70
C ARG A 24 5.42 -14.29 10.26
N ARG A 25 5.68 -13.99 11.53
CA ARG A 25 5.40 -12.73 12.22
C ARG A 25 5.42 -11.56 11.22
N SER A 26 4.34 -10.78 11.19
CA SER A 26 4.44 -9.34 10.98
C SER A 26 5.56 -8.82 11.86
N GLU A 27 6.33 -7.82 11.42
CA GLU A 27 7.36 -7.22 12.24
C GLU A 27 6.76 -6.86 13.60
N ALA A 28 7.06 -7.71 14.58
CA ALA A 28 6.51 -7.63 15.90
C ALA A 28 7.14 -6.41 16.56
N ARG A 29 6.35 -5.36 16.77
CA ARG A 29 6.61 -4.49 17.91
C ARG A 29 6.68 -5.36 19.17
N PRO A 30 7.70 -5.19 20.02
CA PRO A 30 7.84 -6.04 21.20
C PRO A 30 6.66 -5.80 22.14
N ARG A 31 6.08 -6.90 22.64
CA ARG A 31 5.12 -6.87 23.75
C ARG A 31 5.82 -6.26 24.97
N LEU A 32 5.42 -5.06 25.36
CA LEU A 32 5.83 -4.43 26.61
C LEU A 32 4.98 -4.99 27.75
N THR A 33 5.44 -6.08 28.34
CA THR A 33 5.06 -6.46 29.71
C THR A 33 6.32 -6.39 30.56
N GLY A 34 6.37 -5.44 31.50
CA GLY A 34 7.43 -5.36 32.50
C GLY A 34 8.18 -4.04 32.47
N THR A 35 7.97 -3.27 33.53
CA THR A 35 8.73 -2.09 33.98
C THR A 35 10.24 -2.24 33.81
N GLY A 36 10.80 -1.53 32.83
CA GLY A 36 12.21 -1.20 32.67
C GLY A 36 12.29 0.20 32.08
N PRO A 37 13.39 0.96 32.26
CA PRO A 37 13.43 2.37 31.88
C PRO A 37 13.10 2.49 30.38
N SER A 38 12.01 3.18 30.10
CA SER A 38 11.59 3.57 28.76
C SER A 38 12.75 4.27 28.08
N SER A 39 13.47 3.56 27.21
CA SER A 39 14.34 4.21 26.25
C SER A 39 13.41 4.96 25.29
N PRO A 40 13.47 6.29 25.20
CA PRO A 40 12.74 6.99 24.16
C PRO A 40 13.21 6.39 22.84
N LEU A 41 12.26 6.04 21.96
CA LEU A 41 12.53 5.90 20.53
C LEU A 41 13.45 7.06 20.16
N SER A 42 14.69 6.75 19.83
CA SER A 42 15.71 7.75 19.61
C SER A 42 15.26 8.57 18.41
N SER A 43 14.66 9.73 18.66
CA SER A 43 14.41 10.75 17.65
C SER A 43 15.75 11.38 17.32
N GLU A 44 16.58 10.64 16.59
CA GLU A 44 17.63 11.25 15.78
C GLU A 44 16.98 12.42 15.01
N PRO A 45 17.59 13.62 15.00
CA PRO A 45 17.07 14.74 14.23
C PRO A 45 17.06 14.34 12.76
N ARG A 46 15.88 13.93 12.29
CA ARG A 46 15.68 13.55 10.90
C ARG A 46 15.83 14.82 10.06
N SER A 47 16.92 14.92 9.30
CA SER A 47 17.02 16.00 8.31
C SER A 47 15.83 15.89 7.35
N PRO A 48 15.00 16.94 7.21
CA PRO A 48 13.85 16.91 6.34
C PRO A 48 14.33 16.74 4.89
N PHE A 49 13.55 16.03 4.08
CA PHE A 49 13.77 15.95 2.64
C PHE A 49 13.30 17.28 2.01
N PRO A 50 14.16 17.99 1.28
CA PRO A 50 13.75 19.19 0.59
C PRO A 50 12.81 18.83 -0.57
N ALA A 51 11.92 19.77 -0.95
CA ALA A 51 10.97 19.57 -2.04
C ALA A 51 11.64 19.19 -3.37
N SER A 52 12.88 19.66 -3.61
CA SER A 52 13.67 19.28 -4.78
C SER A 52 13.91 17.77 -4.85
N ASP A 53 14.23 17.15 -3.72
CA ASP A 53 14.56 15.73 -3.65
C ASP A 53 13.31 14.89 -3.84
N LEU A 54 12.19 15.30 -3.25
CA LEU A 54 10.89 14.64 -3.42
C LEU A 54 10.40 14.73 -4.87
N ARG A 55 10.63 15.86 -5.54
CA ARG A 55 10.34 16.01 -6.98
C ARG A 55 11.25 15.14 -7.83
N ARG A 56 12.54 15.01 -7.51
CA ARG A 56 13.42 14.03 -8.18
C ARG A 56 12.92 12.59 -7.97
N ALA A 57 12.41 12.28 -6.78
CA ALA A 57 11.89 10.96 -6.49
C ALA A 57 10.77 10.57 -7.47
N LEU A 58 9.81 11.47 -7.69
CA LEU A 58 8.72 11.31 -8.66
C LEU A 58 9.20 11.06 -10.10
N LEU A 59 10.39 11.55 -10.47
CA LEU A 59 10.95 11.41 -11.82
C LEU A 59 11.64 10.06 -12.08
N GLY A 60 11.85 9.21 -11.07
CA GLY A 60 12.42 7.88 -11.33
C GLY A 60 13.01 7.13 -10.15
N GLU A 61 12.97 7.69 -8.94
CA GLU A 61 13.56 7.04 -7.75
C GLU A 61 12.52 6.29 -6.91
N LEU A 62 11.23 6.46 -7.20
CA LEU A 62 10.17 5.71 -6.54
C LEU A 62 9.99 4.31 -7.14
N ARG A 63 9.59 3.38 -6.28
CA ARG A 63 9.26 1.98 -6.62
C ARG A 63 8.06 1.55 -5.77
N LEU A 64 7.29 0.60 -6.28
CA LEU A 64 6.33 -0.13 -5.46
C LEU A 64 6.90 -1.52 -5.14
N VAL A 65 6.76 -1.94 -3.90
CA VAL A 65 6.88 -3.35 -3.50
C VAL A 65 5.49 -3.90 -3.21
N TYR A 66 5.33 -5.21 -3.29
CA TYR A 66 4.02 -5.84 -3.35
C TYR A 66 3.91 -6.99 -2.37
N HIS A 67 2.90 -6.95 -1.50
CA HIS A 67 2.64 -7.99 -0.51
C HIS A 67 1.35 -8.73 -0.84
N ALA A 68 1.43 -10.04 -1.02
CA ALA A 68 0.26 -10.84 -1.34
C ALA A 68 -0.65 -10.99 -0.10
N GLN A 69 -1.94 -10.69 -0.28
CA GLN A 69 -2.99 -10.99 0.67
C GLN A 69 -3.59 -12.36 0.31
N VAL A 70 -3.60 -13.31 1.24
CA VAL A 70 -4.00 -14.71 0.98
C VAL A 70 -5.26 -15.04 1.78
N ASP A 71 -6.25 -15.63 1.10
CA ASP A 71 -7.41 -16.22 1.77
C ASP A 71 -6.96 -17.46 2.54
N MET A 72 -7.04 -17.42 3.87
CA MET A 72 -6.52 -18.46 4.75
C MET A 72 -7.23 -19.81 4.61
N ARG A 73 -8.48 -19.82 4.11
CA ARG A 73 -9.27 -21.05 3.95
C ARG A 73 -8.90 -21.79 2.66
N SER A 74 -8.71 -21.04 1.58
CA SER A 74 -8.47 -21.58 0.24
C SER A 74 -6.99 -21.59 -0.15
N GLY A 75 -6.15 -20.84 0.56
CA GLY A 75 -4.74 -20.62 0.23
C GLY A 75 -4.53 -19.80 -1.05
N LYS A 76 -5.59 -19.22 -1.62
CA LYS A 76 -5.52 -18.45 -2.87
C LYS A 76 -5.20 -16.99 -2.57
N VAL A 77 -4.52 -16.34 -3.52
CA VAL A 77 -4.30 -14.89 -3.48
C VAL A 77 -5.66 -14.18 -3.58
N ALA A 78 -6.00 -13.41 -2.57
CA ALA A 78 -7.21 -12.59 -2.50
C ALA A 78 -6.97 -11.17 -3.03
N GLY A 79 -5.72 -10.69 -2.96
CA GLY A 79 -5.32 -9.35 -3.37
C GLY A 79 -3.82 -9.16 -3.22
N VAL A 80 -3.36 -7.96 -3.53
CA VAL A 80 -1.96 -7.58 -3.33
C VAL A 80 -1.91 -6.13 -2.86
N GLU A 81 -1.24 -5.90 -1.75
CA GLU A 81 -1.00 -4.55 -1.24
C GLU A 81 0.20 -3.94 -1.97
N SER A 82 0.08 -2.68 -2.36
CA SER A 82 1.17 -1.91 -2.93
C SER A 82 1.75 -0.92 -1.92
N LEU A 83 3.07 -1.00 -1.76
CA LEU A 83 3.81 -0.27 -0.75
C LEU A 83 4.90 0.57 -1.41
N ILE A 84 4.79 1.89 -1.28
CA ILE A 84 5.79 2.79 -1.83
C ILE A 84 7.15 2.64 -1.15
N ARG A 85 8.20 2.65 -1.96
CA ARG A 85 9.60 2.73 -1.55
C ARG A 85 10.30 3.83 -2.33
N TRP A 86 11.25 4.48 -1.70
CA TRP A 86 12.12 5.44 -2.36
C TRP A 86 13.53 4.87 -2.44
N GLN A 87 14.02 4.63 -3.66
CA GLN A 87 15.41 4.29 -3.92
C GLN A 87 16.26 5.57 -3.87
N HIS A 88 16.50 6.07 -2.67
CA HIS A 88 17.27 7.30 -2.45
C HIS A 88 18.74 7.08 -2.88
N PRO A 89 19.37 8.04 -3.58
CA PRO A 89 20.73 7.89 -4.10
C PRO A 89 21.77 7.61 -3.00
N GLU A 90 21.67 8.31 -1.87
CA GLU A 90 22.62 8.16 -0.75
C GLU A 90 22.15 7.18 0.35
N ARG A 91 20.85 7.19 0.70
CA ARG A 91 20.29 6.43 1.83
C ARG A 91 19.81 5.01 1.45
N GLY A 92 19.92 4.64 0.19
CA GLY A 92 19.45 3.35 -0.31
C GLY A 92 17.92 3.24 -0.33
N LEU A 93 17.40 2.01 -0.24
CA LEU A 93 15.96 1.76 -0.32
C LEU A 93 15.27 2.15 0.98
N MET A 94 14.37 3.12 0.91
CA MET A 94 13.66 3.68 2.05
C MET A 94 12.17 3.31 2.04
N HIS A 95 11.62 3.04 3.22
CA HIS A 95 10.18 2.91 3.44
C HIS A 95 9.47 4.27 3.38
N ALA A 96 8.14 4.27 3.33
CA ALA A 96 7.32 5.48 3.26
C ALA A 96 7.48 6.37 4.50
N VAL A 97 7.43 5.77 5.70
CA VAL A 97 7.38 6.46 7.00
C VAL A 97 8.36 7.63 7.12
N PRO A 98 9.66 7.49 6.76
CA PRO A 98 10.57 8.61 6.70
C PRO A 98 10.04 9.81 5.92
N PHE A 99 9.63 9.66 4.66
CA PHE A 99 9.42 10.83 3.78
C PHE A 99 7.98 11.31 3.67
N VAL A 100 6.97 10.54 4.08
CA VAL A 100 5.55 10.90 3.92
C VAL A 100 5.21 12.24 4.58
N HIS A 101 5.75 12.51 5.76
CA HIS A 101 5.53 13.79 6.45
C HIS A 101 5.99 14.98 5.61
N ASP A 102 7.17 14.90 5.01
CA ASP A 102 7.71 16.01 4.22
C ASP A 102 7.00 16.15 2.87
N VAL A 103 6.55 15.04 2.29
CA VAL A 103 5.68 15.09 1.10
C VAL A 103 4.41 15.87 1.39
N ALA A 104 3.76 15.64 2.54
CA ALA A 104 2.60 16.41 2.95
C ALA A 104 2.96 17.88 3.25
N ALA A 105 4.04 18.13 3.99
CA ALA A 105 4.48 19.48 4.34
C ALA A 105 4.82 20.36 3.12
N HIS A 106 5.32 19.75 2.04
CA HIS A 106 5.62 20.43 0.78
C HIS A 106 4.44 20.47 -0.21
N GLY A 107 3.26 19.98 0.19
CA GLY A 107 2.07 19.95 -0.67
C GLY A 107 2.16 18.99 -1.86
N LEU A 108 3.07 18.01 -1.80
CA LEU A 108 3.32 17.04 -2.88
C LEU A 108 2.50 15.74 -2.73
N ALA A 109 1.68 15.64 -1.69
CA ALA A 109 0.87 14.45 -1.42
C ALA A 109 -0.02 14.02 -2.60
N PRO A 110 -0.73 14.93 -3.30
CA PRO A 110 -1.52 14.56 -4.48
C PRO A 110 -0.67 13.96 -5.61
N ASP A 111 0.52 14.50 -5.86
CA ASP A 111 1.40 14.03 -6.94
C ASP A 111 1.93 12.62 -6.66
N PHE A 112 2.30 12.35 -5.41
CA PHE A 112 2.72 11.02 -4.98
C PHE A 112 1.56 10.03 -5.04
N MET A 113 0.37 10.40 -4.57
CA MET A 113 -0.80 9.52 -4.66
C MET A 113 -1.13 9.17 -6.11
N ARG A 114 -1.12 10.15 -7.02
CA ARG A 114 -1.33 9.91 -8.45
C ARG A 114 -0.27 8.97 -9.02
N TRP A 115 0.99 9.16 -8.67
CA TRP A 115 2.08 8.27 -9.10
C TRP A 115 1.87 6.83 -8.59
N ILE A 116 1.48 6.67 -7.32
CA ILE A 116 1.21 5.35 -6.71
C ILE A 116 0.04 4.68 -7.43
N LEU A 117 -1.08 5.37 -7.60
CA LEU A 117 -2.29 4.86 -8.25
C LEU A 117 -1.98 4.36 -9.67
N VAL A 118 -1.35 5.21 -10.49
CA VAL A 118 -1.00 4.86 -11.88
C VAL A 118 -0.05 3.66 -11.93
N THR A 119 0.95 3.62 -11.05
CA THR A 119 1.94 2.53 -11.03
C THR A 119 1.31 1.22 -10.56
N ALA A 120 0.47 1.26 -9.52
CA ALA A 120 -0.23 0.11 -8.98
C ALA A 120 -1.21 -0.48 -10.02
N THR A 121 -2.10 0.33 -10.59
CA THR A 121 -3.11 -0.16 -11.55
C THR A 121 -2.46 -0.73 -12.81
N ARG A 122 -1.39 -0.09 -13.32
CA ARG A 122 -0.60 -0.63 -14.45
C ARG A 122 0.02 -1.98 -14.12
N GLN A 123 0.56 -2.15 -12.92
CA GLN A 123 1.15 -3.41 -12.50
C GLN A 123 0.10 -4.53 -12.40
N LEU A 124 -1.08 -4.24 -11.83
CA LEU A 124 -2.17 -5.20 -11.76
C LEU A 124 -2.62 -5.65 -13.15
N ALA A 125 -2.79 -4.71 -14.08
CA ALA A 125 -3.13 -5.01 -15.46
C ALA A 125 -2.04 -5.86 -16.15
N GLU A 126 -0.77 -5.58 -15.89
CA GLU A 126 0.35 -6.37 -16.41
C GLU A 126 0.34 -7.82 -15.91
N TRP A 127 0.13 -8.04 -14.61
CA TRP A 127 0.02 -9.39 -14.05
C TRP A 127 -1.14 -10.16 -14.66
N ARG A 128 -2.31 -9.53 -14.81
CA ARG A 128 -3.47 -10.15 -15.46
C ARG A 128 -3.19 -10.51 -16.92
N ARG A 129 -2.50 -9.63 -17.69
CA ARG A 129 -2.07 -9.93 -19.06
C ARG A 129 -1.10 -11.13 -19.14
N ARG A 130 -0.30 -11.35 -18.10
CA ARG A 130 0.58 -12.52 -17.98
C ARG A 130 -0.13 -13.79 -17.51
N GLY A 131 -1.45 -13.76 -17.36
CA GLY A 131 -2.25 -14.91 -16.92
C GLY A 131 -2.24 -15.15 -15.41
N MET A 132 -1.75 -14.20 -14.61
CA MET A 132 -1.79 -14.31 -13.15
C MET A 132 -3.18 -13.94 -12.62
N THR A 133 -3.73 -14.79 -11.75
CA THR A 133 -4.98 -14.50 -11.05
C THR A 133 -4.72 -13.55 -9.90
N MET A 134 -4.84 -12.25 -10.17
CA MET A 134 -4.76 -11.17 -9.17
C MET A 134 -6.12 -10.47 -9.07
N PRO A 135 -6.93 -10.75 -8.02
CA PRO A 135 -8.29 -10.23 -7.95
C PRO A 135 -8.36 -8.72 -7.78
N ARG A 136 -7.48 -8.12 -6.99
CA ARG A 136 -7.42 -6.68 -6.74
C ARG A 136 -6.03 -6.23 -6.32
N ILE A 137 -5.78 -4.92 -6.39
CA ILE A 137 -4.61 -4.26 -5.80
C ILE A 137 -5.05 -3.21 -4.79
N SER A 138 -4.37 -3.16 -3.65
CA SER A 138 -4.64 -2.19 -2.60
C SER A 138 -3.57 -1.09 -2.58
N VAL A 139 -4.00 0.14 -2.33
CA VAL A 139 -3.17 1.34 -2.21
C VAL A 139 -3.50 2.03 -0.89
N ASN A 140 -2.49 2.26 -0.07
CA ASN A 140 -2.58 3.08 1.13
C ASN A 140 -2.96 4.52 0.76
N ALA A 141 -4.12 4.99 1.21
CA ALA A 141 -4.55 6.37 1.01
C ALA A 141 -4.01 7.27 2.12
N TRP A 142 -3.36 8.36 1.73
CA TRP A 142 -2.86 9.32 2.71
C TRP A 142 -3.98 10.24 3.17
N PRO A 143 -4.18 10.44 4.50
CA PRO A 143 -5.32 11.18 5.03
C PRO A 143 -5.52 12.57 4.41
N VAL A 144 -4.42 13.30 4.16
CA VAL A 144 -4.43 14.65 3.56
C VAL A 144 -4.95 14.70 2.12
N THR A 145 -5.02 13.56 1.44
CA THR A 145 -5.45 13.47 0.04
C THR A 145 -6.90 13.02 -0.13
N ILE A 146 -7.57 12.60 0.96
CA ILE A 146 -8.93 12.05 0.86
C ILE A 146 -9.89 13.16 0.46
N GLY A 147 -10.49 13.00 -0.72
CA GLY A 147 -11.40 13.97 -1.31
C GLY A 147 -11.78 13.61 -2.74
N ARG A 148 -12.49 14.53 -3.40
CA ARG A 148 -12.95 14.39 -4.79
C ARG A 148 -11.81 14.14 -5.77
N GLU A 149 -10.68 14.81 -5.58
CA GLU A 149 -9.52 14.72 -6.46
C GLU A 149 -8.88 13.32 -6.43
N LEU A 150 -8.70 12.74 -5.24
CA LEU A 150 -8.18 11.37 -5.12
C LEU A 150 -9.12 10.34 -5.77
N ARG A 151 -10.44 10.53 -5.65
CA ARG A 151 -11.43 9.69 -6.35
C ARG A 151 -11.22 9.77 -7.85
N ASP A 152 -11.12 10.98 -8.39
CA ASP A 152 -10.99 11.20 -9.83
C ASP A 152 -9.66 10.65 -10.37
N ASP A 153 -8.56 10.82 -9.63
CA ASP A 153 -7.26 10.22 -9.93
C ASP A 153 -7.32 8.69 -9.90
N ALA A 154 -7.99 8.09 -8.92
CA ALA A 154 -8.15 6.64 -8.82
C ALA A 154 -8.97 6.09 -9.99
N LEU A 155 -10.10 6.73 -10.33
CA LEU A 155 -10.94 6.35 -11.46
C LEU A 155 -10.21 6.50 -12.80
N ALA A 156 -9.40 7.55 -12.95
CA ALA A 156 -8.55 7.71 -14.11
C ALA A 156 -7.50 6.60 -14.22
N ALA A 157 -6.80 6.29 -13.12
CA ALA A 157 -5.76 5.28 -13.09
C ALA A 157 -6.27 3.87 -13.43
N VAL A 158 -7.47 3.48 -12.96
CA VAL A 158 -8.06 2.17 -13.30
C VAL A 158 -8.52 2.14 -14.76
N ARG A 159 -9.17 3.21 -15.23
CA ARG A 159 -9.67 3.31 -16.61
C ARG A 159 -8.50 3.22 -17.61
N ASP A 160 -7.44 3.98 -17.37
CA ASP A 160 -6.28 4.04 -18.26
C ASP A 160 -5.49 2.71 -18.26
N ALA A 161 -5.59 1.91 -17.19
CA ALA A 161 -5.04 0.57 -17.11
C ALA A 161 -5.95 -0.52 -17.70
N GLY A 162 -7.17 -0.18 -18.14
CA GLY A 162 -8.16 -1.13 -18.63
C GLY A 162 -8.76 -2.02 -17.53
N LEU A 163 -8.84 -1.51 -16.30
CA LEU A 163 -9.38 -2.18 -15.12
C LEU A 163 -10.76 -1.62 -14.75
N ALA A 164 -11.52 -2.40 -13.98
CA ALA A 164 -12.76 -1.92 -13.36
C ALA A 164 -12.44 -1.20 -12.03
N PRO A 165 -13.25 -0.22 -11.58
CA PRO A 165 -13.05 0.43 -10.28
C PRO A 165 -12.90 -0.54 -9.10
N ARG A 166 -13.66 -1.65 -9.12
CA ARG A 166 -13.62 -2.70 -8.09
C ARG A 166 -12.30 -3.47 -7.98
N ASP A 167 -11.40 -3.29 -8.95
CA ASP A 167 -10.08 -3.92 -8.98
C ASP A 167 -9.05 -3.14 -8.16
N LEU A 168 -9.37 -1.90 -7.76
CA LEU A 168 -8.57 -1.05 -6.89
C LEU A 168 -9.26 -0.89 -5.54
N GLU A 169 -8.48 -1.09 -4.48
CA GLU A 169 -8.88 -0.87 -3.08
C GLU A 169 -8.04 0.23 -2.48
N LEU A 170 -8.70 1.21 -1.85
CA LEU A 170 -8.04 2.26 -1.08
C LEU A 170 -8.08 1.88 0.40
N GLU A 171 -6.91 1.72 0.99
CA GLU A 171 -6.74 1.36 2.41
C GLU A 171 -6.58 2.63 3.23
N MET A 172 -7.51 2.87 4.15
CA MET A 172 -7.51 4.01 5.06
C MET A 172 -6.71 3.66 6.32
N GLN A 173 -5.88 4.59 6.77
CA GLN A 173 -5.19 4.43 8.06
C GLN A 173 -6.17 4.69 9.23
N PRO A 174 -6.08 3.97 10.36
CA PRO A 174 -6.92 4.20 11.55
C PRO A 174 -6.88 5.63 12.09
N GLU A 175 -5.74 6.32 11.92
CA GLU A 175 -5.53 7.70 12.35
C GLU A 175 -6.22 8.73 11.45
N THR A 176 -6.85 8.29 10.36
CA THR A 176 -7.62 9.15 9.47
C THR A 176 -8.77 9.80 10.23
N SER A 177 -8.87 11.14 10.15
CA SER A 177 -10.02 11.86 10.69
C SER A 177 -11.23 11.70 9.78
N PHE A 178 -12.24 10.97 10.24
CA PHE A 178 -13.51 10.73 9.53
C PHE A 178 -14.53 11.84 9.80
N GLU A 179 -14.14 13.09 9.53
CA GLU A 179 -15.07 14.21 9.49
C GLU A 179 -16.16 14.01 8.41
N PRO A 180 -17.32 14.70 8.51
CA PRO A 180 -18.40 14.56 7.53
C PRO A 180 -17.94 14.67 6.06
N LYS A 181 -17.03 15.60 5.76
CA LYS A 181 -16.45 15.78 4.42
C LYS A 181 -15.69 14.54 3.93
N THR A 182 -14.93 13.89 4.83
CA THR A 182 -14.16 12.68 4.53
C THR A 182 -15.12 11.53 4.27
N LEU A 183 -16.13 11.37 5.13
CA LEU A 183 -17.15 10.33 4.97
C LEU A 183 -17.93 10.48 3.65
N ASP A 184 -18.30 11.70 3.28
CA ASP A 184 -18.98 11.96 2.00
C ASP A 184 -18.08 11.63 0.80
N ALA A 185 -16.79 11.97 0.86
CA ALA A 185 -15.83 11.57 -0.17
C ALA A 185 -15.70 10.04 -0.28
N LEU A 186 -15.64 9.32 0.84
CA LEU A 186 -15.58 7.85 0.84
C LEU A 186 -16.86 7.22 0.29
N ARG A 187 -18.04 7.79 0.59
CA ARG A 187 -19.32 7.37 0.02
C ARG A 187 -19.34 7.57 -1.50
N GLU A 188 -18.88 8.72 -1.99
CA GLU A 188 -18.75 8.99 -3.42
C GLU A 188 -17.78 8.02 -4.10
N MET A 189 -16.63 7.73 -3.48
CA MET A 189 -15.67 6.74 -4.00
C MET A 189 -16.31 5.36 -4.12
N ARG A 190 -17.00 4.89 -3.07
CA ARG A 190 -17.68 3.59 -3.12
C ARG A 190 -18.81 3.56 -4.15
N ALA A 191 -19.59 4.64 -4.27
CA ALA A 191 -20.64 4.76 -5.28
C ALA A 191 -20.08 4.69 -6.72
N SER A 192 -18.82 5.08 -6.92
CA SER A 192 -18.12 4.92 -8.21
C SER A 192 -17.58 3.50 -8.46
N GLY A 193 -17.74 2.59 -7.49
CA GLY A 193 -17.32 1.20 -7.57
C GLY A 193 -15.90 0.91 -7.09
N LEU A 194 -15.18 1.91 -6.55
CA LEU A 194 -13.91 1.69 -5.86
C LEU A 194 -14.17 0.93 -4.56
N ARG A 195 -13.21 0.09 -4.15
CA ARG A 195 -13.24 -0.55 -2.84
C ARG A 195 -12.59 0.34 -1.79
N ILE A 196 -13.14 0.36 -0.59
CA ILE A 196 -12.57 1.09 0.55
C ILE A 196 -12.36 0.10 1.69
N ALA A 197 -11.13 0.00 2.18
CA ALA A 197 -10.78 -0.81 3.35
C ALA A 197 -10.23 0.08 4.47
N LEU A 198 -10.30 -0.39 5.70
CA LEU A 198 -9.63 0.19 6.85
C LEU A 198 -8.46 -0.72 7.23
N ASP A 199 -7.24 -0.20 7.24
CA ASP A 199 -6.03 -0.96 7.53
C ASP A 199 -5.83 -1.18 9.05
N ASP A 200 -5.11 -2.25 9.42
CA ASP A 200 -4.63 -2.58 10.77
C ASP A 200 -5.63 -2.38 11.94
N PHE A 201 -6.77 -3.07 11.88
CA PHE A 201 -7.69 -3.18 13.02
C PHE A 201 -7.10 -4.10 14.12
N GLY A 202 -6.29 -3.56 15.05
CA GLY A 202 -5.67 -4.43 16.07
C GLY A 202 -5.00 -3.85 17.32
N ASP A 203 -4.51 -2.60 17.35
CA ASP A 203 -3.53 -2.19 18.38
C ASP A 203 -3.90 -0.99 19.28
N GLY A 204 -5.19 -0.60 19.39
CA GLY A 204 -5.58 0.46 20.33
C GLY A 204 -7.05 0.90 20.31
N ASP A 205 -7.43 1.63 21.37
CA ASP A 205 -8.78 1.94 21.87
C ASP A 205 -9.78 2.70 20.95
N LEU A 206 -9.55 2.83 19.65
CA LEU A 206 -10.48 3.55 18.75
C LEU A 206 -11.56 2.61 18.20
N ARG A 207 -12.48 2.28 19.11
CA ARG A 207 -13.48 1.21 19.00
C ARG A 207 -14.78 1.69 18.33
N TYR A 208 -15.24 0.91 17.36
CA TYR A 208 -16.65 0.72 16.94
C TYR A 208 -17.45 1.83 16.24
N LEU A 209 -17.21 3.12 16.49
CA LEU A 209 -18.08 4.18 15.95
C LEU A 209 -18.02 4.26 14.40
N TRP A 210 -16.84 4.11 13.82
CA TRP A 210 -16.66 4.22 12.37
C TRP A 210 -17.10 2.99 11.59
N LEU A 211 -17.06 1.79 12.18
CA LEU A 211 -17.57 0.56 11.53
C LEU A 211 -19.08 0.62 11.23
N ARG A 212 -19.82 1.45 11.97
CA ARG A 212 -21.27 1.62 11.77
C ARG A 212 -21.62 2.68 10.72
N GLU A 213 -20.76 3.67 10.52
CA GLU A 213 -21.07 4.87 9.72
C GLU A 213 -20.24 4.99 8.44
N ALA A 214 -19.08 4.34 8.39
CA ALA A 214 -18.16 4.40 7.27
C ALA A 214 -18.40 3.24 6.28
N PRO A 215 -18.34 3.52 4.97
CA PRO A 215 -18.70 2.56 3.93
C PRO A 215 -17.52 1.66 3.57
N PHE A 216 -17.02 0.86 4.52
CA PHE A 216 -15.94 -0.11 4.28
C PHE A 216 -16.48 -1.42 3.69
N ASP A 217 -15.64 -2.12 2.90
CA ASP A 217 -15.94 -3.41 2.28
C ASP A 217 -15.35 -4.62 3.02
#